data_AF-A0A2M8LF72-F1
#
_entry.id   AF-A0A2M8LF72-F1
#
_cell.length_a   1.000
_cell.length_b   1.000
_cell.length_c   1.000
_cell.angle_alpha   90.00
_cell.angle_beta   90.00
_cell.angle_gamma   90.00
#
_symmetry.space_group_name_H-M   'P 1'
#
loop_
_entity.id
_entity.type
_entity.pdbx_description
1 polymer ?
#
loop_
_entity_poly.entity_id
_entity_poly.type
_entity_poly.pdbx_seq_one_letter_code
_entity_poly.pdbx_strand_id
1 'polypeptide(L)' 'MAKLCDQCGRGSAKATNRSHSNIATLRRQYINLQTKHIDGTKVKLCTSCIRTNTKKATA' A
#
# COMPACT_ATOMS: atom_id res chain seq x y z
N MET A 1 -11.85 -8.31 -2.37
CA MET A 1 -10.46 -8.21 -1.85
C MET A 1 -10.21 -6.80 -1.34
N ALA A 2 -10.13 -6.60 -0.02
CA ALA A 2 -9.74 -5.30 0.54
C ALA A 2 -8.34 -4.91 0.02
N LYS A 3 -8.20 -3.65 -0.46
CA LYS A 3 -6.91 -3.04 -0.83
C LYS A 3 -6.30 -2.39 0.41
N LEU A 4 -6.15 -3.19 1.46
CA LEU A 4 -5.58 -2.78 2.74
C LEU A 4 -4.26 -3.53 2.97
N CYS A 5 -3.36 -2.88 3.69
CA CYS A 5 -2.19 -3.50 4.29
C CYS A 5 -2.59 -4.21 5.58
N ASP A 6 -2.36 -5.51 5.70
CA ASP A 6 -2.78 -6.30 6.88
C ASP A 6 -1.94 -5.93 8.12
N GLN A 7 -0.69 -5.51 7.94
CA GLN A 7 0.21 -5.12 9.04
C GLN A 7 -0.03 -3.68 9.55
N CYS A 8 -0.49 -2.78 8.69
CA CYS A 8 -0.45 -1.34 8.95
C CYS A 8 -1.79 -0.63 8.75
N GLY A 9 -2.82 -1.34 8.29
CA GLY A 9 -4.16 -0.80 8.08
C GLY A 9 -4.26 0.28 6.99
N ARG A 10 -3.18 0.59 6.28
CA ARG A 10 -3.21 1.64 5.26
C ARG A 10 -3.99 1.16 4.04
N GLY A 11 -4.94 1.98 3.61
CA GLY A 11 -5.78 1.73 2.44
C GLY A 11 -5.61 2.77 1.33
N SER A 12 -6.51 2.75 0.37
CA SER A 12 -6.53 3.75 -0.69
C SER A 12 -6.90 5.13 -0.14
N ALA A 13 -6.13 6.15 -0.48
CA ALA A 13 -6.46 7.54 -0.17
C ALA A 13 -7.26 8.19 -1.29
N LYS A 14 -8.15 9.12 -0.94
CA LYS A 14 -8.80 10.01 -1.90
C LYS A 14 -7.80 11.09 -2.31
N ALA A 15 -7.63 11.28 -3.60
CA ALA A 15 -6.77 12.32 -4.15
C ALA A 15 -7.45 12.99 -5.34
N THR A 16 -6.83 14.04 -5.88
CA THR A 16 -7.31 14.70 -7.09
C THR A 16 -6.23 14.75 -8.14
N ASN A 17 -6.58 14.49 -9.40
CA ASN A 17 -5.76 14.84 -10.54
C ASN A 17 -5.97 16.32 -10.89
N ARG A 18 -4.98 16.95 -11.52
CA ARG A 18 -5.06 18.31 -12.05
C ARG A 18 -4.68 18.26 -13.52
N SER A 19 -5.48 18.89 -14.38
CA SER A 19 -5.12 19.08 -15.79
C SER A 19 -4.12 20.23 -15.94
N HIS A 20 -3.63 20.46 -17.16
CA HIS A 20 -2.80 21.63 -17.49
C HIS A 20 -3.52 22.96 -17.20
N SER A 21 -4.85 22.96 -17.26
CA SER A 21 -5.71 24.10 -16.87
C SER A 21 -6.16 24.03 -15.40
N ASN A 22 -5.51 23.21 -14.57
CA ASN A 22 -5.82 23.00 -13.14
C ASN A 22 -7.22 22.45 -12.82
N ILE A 23 -7.91 21.83 -13.78
CA ILE A 23 -9.23 21.23 -13.54
C ILE A 23 -9.07 20.03 -12.62
N ALA A 24 -9.81 20.03 -11.52
CA ALA A 24 -9.76 19.00 -10.49
C ALA A 24 -10.65 17.80 -10.85
N THR A 25 -10.05 16.62 -11.05
CA THR A 25 -10.80 15.36 -11.16
C THR A 25 -10.48 14.42 -10.01
N LEU A 26 -11.49 13.80 -9.42
CA LEU A 26 -11.33 12.89 -8.29
C LEU A 26 -10.65 11.58 -8.75
N ARG A 27 -9.66 11.12 -7.99
CA ARG A 27 -9.02 9.81 -8.19
C ARG A 27 -8.76 9.12 -6.85
N ARG A 28 -8.55 7.80 -6.89
CA ARG A 28 -8.08 7.03 -5.73
C ARG A 28 -6.59 6.73 -5.89
N GLN A 29 -5.80 7.05 -4.88
CA GLN A 29 -4.41 6.62 -4.78
C GLN A 29 -4.37 5.27 -4.07
N TYR A 30 -3.96 4.24 -4.81
CA TYR A 30 -3.79 2.91 -4.26
C TYR A 30 -2.36 2.74 -3.75
N ILE A 31 -2.24 2.02 -2.63
CA ILE A 31 -0.94 1.63 -2.10
C ILE A 31 -0.45 0.41 -2.89
N ASN A 32 0.86 0.36 -3.13
CA ASN A 32 1.52 -0.81 -3.70
C ASN A 32 1.47 -1.96 -2.68
N LEU A 33 0.47 -2.82 -2.82
CA LEU A 33 0.27 -4.02 -2.00
C LEU A 33 0.88 -5.22 -2.74
N GLN A 34 1.73 -5.96 -2.04
CA GLN A 34 2.28 -7.22 -2.51
C GLN A 34 1.80 -8.35 -1.61
N THR A 35 1.36 -9.45 -2.20
CA THR A 35 1.08 -10.69 -1.48
C THR A 35 2.39 -11.40 -1.14
N LYS A 36 2.60 -11.67 0.14
CA LYS A 36 3.75 -12.42 0.67
C LYS A 36 3.25 -13.53 1.59
N HIS A 37 4.08 -14.54 1.76
CA HIS A 37 3.85 -15.60 2.75
C HIS A 37 4.66 -15.26 3.99
N ILE A 38 3.98 -15.10 5.12
CA ILE A 38 4.60 -14.96 6.43
C ILE A 38 4.01 -16.06 7.30
N ASP A 39 4.87 -16.89 7.90
CA ASP A 39 4.49 -17.97 8.81
C ASP A 39 3.37 -18.89 8.26
N GLY A 40 3.48 -19.26 6.97
CA GLY A 40 2.52 -20.13 6.28
C GLY A 40 1.21 -19.46 5.85
N THR A 41 0.99 -18.19 6.19
CA THR A 41 -0.21 -17.44 5.79
C THR A 41 0.04 -16.42 4.68
N LYS A 42 -0.94 -16.27 3.78
CA LYS A 42 -0.93 -15.28 2.70
C LYS A 42 -1.38 -13.92 3.24
N VAL A 43 -0.44 -12.98 3.35
CA VAL A 43 -0.72 -11.62 3.81
C VAL A 43 -0.42 -10.59 2.71
N LYS A 44 -1.21 -9.52 2.67
CA LYS A 44 -0.97 -8.37 1.79
C LYS A 44 -0.23 -7.29 2.55
N LEU A 45 0.97 -6.99 2.10
CA LEU A 45 1.83 -6.01 2.72
C LEU A 45 2.13 -4.86 1.79
N CYS A 46 2.19 -3.65 2.36
CA CYS A 46 2.70 -2.50 1.63
C CYS A 46 4.23 -2.55 1.55
N THR A 47 4.79 -1.91 0.52
CA THR A 47 6.25 -1.84 0.31
C THR A 47 7.02 -1.31 1.52
N SER A 48 6.45 -0.37 2.28
CA SER A 48 7.12 0.15 3.48
C SER A 48 7.21 -0.88 4.61
N CYS A 49 6.18 -1.71 4.81
CA CYS A 49 6.19 -2.79 5.79
C CYS A 49 7.15 -3.91 5.39
N ILE A 50 7.20 -4.24 4.09
CA ILE A 50 8.16 -5.21 3.55
C ILE A 50 9.58 -4.74 3.87
N ARG A 51 9.90 -3.48 3.59
CA ARG A 51 11.21 -2.89 3.87
C ARG A 51 11.57 -2.92 5.36
N THR A 52 10.59 -2.74 6.26
CA THR A 52 10.83 -2.83 7.70
C THR A 52 11.10 -4.28 8.13
N ASN A 53 10.32 -5.23 7.61
CA ASN A 53 10.48 -6.64 7.94
C ASN A 53 11.83 -7.19 7.45
N THR A 54 12.30 -6.77 6.27
CA THR A 54 13.63 -7.17 5.78
C THR A 54 14.76 -6.68 6.68
N LYS A 55 14.67 -5.45 7.21
CA LYS A 55 15.69 -4.91 8.12
C LYS A 55 15.73 -5.65 9.47
N LYS A 56 14.57 -6.09 9.97
CA LYS A 56 14.47 -6.85 11.22
C LYS A 56 15.01 -8.28 11.11
N ALA A 57 15.00 -8.86 9.92
CA ALA A 57 15.53 -10.21 9.69
C ALA A 57 17.06 -10.27 9.61
N THR A 58 17.71 -9.13 9.33
CA THR A 58 19.16 -9.03 9.13
C THR A 58 19.91 -8.41 10.32
N ALA A 59 19.21 -8.02 11.38
CA ALA A 59 19.77 -7.48 12.61
C ALA A 59 19.68 -8.53 13.71
#